data_AF-A0A961G4B2-F1
#
_entry.id   AF-A0A961G4B2-F1
#
_cell.length_a   1.000
_cell.length_b   1.000
_cell.length_c   1.000
_cell.angle_alpha   90.00
_cell.angle_beta   90.00
_cell.angle_gamma   90.00
#
_symmetry.space_group_name_H-M   'P 1'
#
loop_
_entity.id
_entity.type
_entity.pdbx_description
1 polymer ?
#
loop_
_entity_poly.entity_id
_entity_poly.type
_entity_poly.pdbx_seq_one_letter_code
_entity_poly.pdbx_strand_id
1 'polypeptide(L)'
;MTYRDVRALGSERGHRFYLLALQYAQELWRQGLPAQSLLLINRALGADLPESGEIQAIHPLPYAAAAWIMSHRREEQFIGNPRRHYQHLASRMVEPRKELRTWRAWACWHLACLIYPDCPADEKQIAEEGLVEPTVLEIGAKLDALGAKGERSIWEQAVEMAIPR
;
A
#
# COMPACT_ATOMS: atom_id res chain seq x y z
N MET A 1 -11.69 -8.41 16.81
CA MET A 1 -12.06 -7.65 15.59
C MET A 1 -11.95 -8.56 14.39
N THR A 2 -12.89 -8.49 13.45
CA THR A 2 -13.06 -9.46 12.38
C THR A 2 -13.18 -8.77 11.01
N TYR A 3 -13.01 -9.54 9.94
CA TYR A 3 -13.29 -9.07 8.57
C TYR A 3 -14.71 -8.52 8.39
N ARG A 4 -15.69 -9.01 9.17
CA ARG A 4 -17.07 -8.50 9.14
C ARG A 4 -17.14 -7.04 9.58
N ASP A 5 -16.31 -6.62 10.53
CA ASP A 5 -16.30 -5.25 11.05
C ASP A 5 -15.80 -4.26 9.98
N VAL A 6 -14.78 -4.64 9.20
CA VAL A 6 -14.28 -3.83 8.07
C VAL A 6 -15.24 -3.84 6.90
N ARG A 7 -15.93 -4.97 6.63
CA ARG A 7 -16.97 -5.02 5.59
C ARG A 7 -18.22 -4.24 5.98
N ALA A 8 -18.56 -4.15 7.26
CA ALA A 8 -19.74 -3.45 7.76
C ALA A 8 -19.68 -1.94 7.46
N LEU A 9 -18.48 -1.39 7.24
CA LEU A 9 -18.29 0.01 6.81
C LEU A 9 -18.65 0.23 5.32
N GLY A 10 -18.93 -0.81 4.56
CA GLY A 10 -19.42 -0.69 3.18
C GLY A 10 -18.49 0.11 2.27
N SER A 11 -19.02 1.20 1.70
CA SER A 11 -18.29 2.17 0.87
C SER A 11 -17.67 3.32 1.67
N GLU A 12 -17.89 3.40 2.99
CA GLU A 12 -17.28 4.42 3.82
C GLU A 12 -15.77 4.20 3.90
N ARG A 13 -15.01 5.21 3.50
CA ARG A 13 -13.54 5.18 3.47
C ARG A 13 -12.91 6.24 4.38
N GLY A 14 -13.67 6.81 5.31
CA GLY A 14 -13.21 7.88 6.21
C GLY A 14 -12.30 7.40 7.36
N HIS A 15 -12.11 8.25 8.36
CA HIS A 15 -11.24 8.02 9.52
C HIS A 15 -11.45 6.66 10.21
N ARG A 16 -12.71 6.29 10.49
CA ARG A 16 -13.03 5.03 11.16
C ARG A 16 -12.59 3.82 10.35
N PHE A 17 -12.77 3.87 9.03
CA PHE A 17 -12.32 2.81 8.13
C PHE A 17 -10.81 2.65 8.15
N TYR A 18 -10.09 3.77 8.11
CA TYR A 18 -8.63 3.78 8.18
C TYR A 18 -8.11 3.14 9.46
N LEU A 19 -8.58 3.58 10.63
CA LEU A 19 -8.14 3.04 11.92
C LEU A 19 -8.50 1.55 12.08
N LEU A 20 -9.70 1.16 11.66
CA LEU A 20 -10.15 -0.23 11.74
C LEU A 20 -9.30 -1.14 10.83
N ALA A 21 -8.95 -0.66 9.63
CA ALA A 21 -8.08 -1.37 8.71
C ALA A 21 -6.66 -1.54 9.30
N LEU A 22 -6.08 -0.51 9.91
CA LEU A 22 -4.77 -0.60 10.58
C LEU A 22 -4.79 -1.60 11.74
N GLN A 23 -5.75 -1.47 12.64
CA GLN A 23 -5.86 -2.34 13.81
C GLN A 23 -6.08 -3.80 13.39
N TYR A 24 -6.88 -4.05 12.34
CA TYR A 24 -7.13 -5.41 11.89
C TYR A 24 -5.95 -5.97 11.09
N ALA A 25 -5.20 -5.13 10.37
CA ALA A 25 -3.92 -5.54 9.76
C ALA A 25 -2.93 -6.01 10.83
N GLN A 26 -2.80 -5.26 11.93
CA GLN A 26 -1.94 -5.63 13.06
C GLN A 26 -2.36 -6.96 13.69
N GLU A 27 -3.65 -7.20 13.85
CA GLU A 27 -4.15 -8.47 14.39
C GLU A 27 -3.83 -9.65 13.47
N LEU A 28 -4.04 -9.51 12.16
CA LEU A 28 -3.68 -10.54 11.17
C LEU A 28 -2.17 -10.82 11.17
N TRP A 29 -1.36 -9.76 11.27
CA TRP A 29 0.09 -9.92 11.41
C TRP A 29 0.46 -10.77 12.64
N ARG A 30 -0.14 -10.47 13.80
CA ARG A 30 0.09 -11.25 15.05
C ARG A 30 -0.34 -12.71 14.94
N GLN A 31 -1.31 -13.00 14.07
CA GLN A 31 -1.77 -14.36 13.77
C GLN A 31 -0.93 -15.07 12.70
N GLY A 32 0.12 -14.43 12.17
CA GLY A 32 1.00 -15.01 11.16
C GLY A 32 0.41 -14.98 9.75
N LEU A 33 -0.44 -13.99 9.46
CA LEU A 33 -1.16 -13.82 8.19
C LEU A 33 -0.68 -12.55 7.46
N PRO A 34 0.58 -12.49 6.97
CA PRO A 34 1.14 -11.26 6.40
C PRO A 34 0.49 -10.86 5.09
N ALA A 35 0.09 -11.81 4.23
CA ALA A 35 -0.63 -11.50 2.99
C ALA A 35 -1.95 -10.75 3.30
N GLN A 36 -2.78 -11.28 4.21
CA GLN A 36 -4.04 -10.64 4.56
C GLN A 36 -3.84 -9.31 5.30
N SER A 37 -2.80 -9.22 6.14
CA SER A 37 -2.40 -7.95 6.77
C SER A 37 -2.08 -6.89 5.70
N LEU A 38 -1.25 -7.23 4.72
CA LEU A 38 -0.87 -6.33 3.63
C LEU A 38 -2.09 -5.88 2.80
N LEU A 39 -3.06 -6.76 2.56
CA LEU A 39 -4.32 -6.37 1.90
C LEU A 39 -5.09 -5.30 2.68
N LEU A 40 -5.08 -5.33 4.01
CA LEU A 40 -5.72 -4.30 4.83
C LEU A 40 -4.92 -3.00 4.86
N ILE A 41 -3.59 -3.07 4.89
CA ILE A 41 -2.74 -1.89 4.73
C ILE A 41 -3.03 -1.19 3.40
N ASN A 42 -3.18 -1.95 2.31
CA ASN A 42 -3.54 -1.40 1.00
C ASN A 42 -4.92 -0.75 1.00
N ARG A 43 -5.88 -1.31 1.76
CA ARG A 43 -7.19 -0.68 1.95
C ARG A 43 -7.07 0.62 2.73
N ALA A 44 -6.27 0.65 3.79
CA ALA A 44 -6.02 1.85 4.59
C ALA A 44 -5.36 2.97 3.76
N LEU A 45 -4.41 2.65 2.87
CA LEU A 45 -3.87 3.59 1.89
C LEU A 45 -4.94 4.12 0.92
N GLY A 46 -5.99 3.35 0.65
CA GLY A 46 -7.14 3.78 -0.14
C GLY A 46 -8.23 4.50 0.65
N ALA A 47 -7.96 4.92 1.89
CA ALA A 47 -8.88 5.70 2.69
C ALA A 47 -9.01 7.13 2.15
N ASP A 48 -10.23 7.66 2.24
CA ASP A 48 -10.56 9.06 2.00
C ASP A 48 -10.39 9.82 3.31
N LEU A 49 -9.17 10.32 3.52
CA LEU A 49 -8.84 11.15 4.67
C LEU A 49 -8.77 12.62 4.25
N PRO A 50 -9.28 13.55 5.07
CA PRO A 50 -9.07 14.99 4.88
C PRO A 50 -7.58 15.33 5.00
N GLU A 51 -7.15 16.40 4.32
CA GLU A 51 -5.73 16.80 4.20
C GLU A 51 -5.06 17.21 5.52
N SER A 52 -5.85 17.55 6.55
CA SER A 52 -5.39 18.15 7.81
C SER A 52 -5.85 17.38 9.05
N GLY A 53 -6.16 16.10 8.93
CA GLY A 53 -6.62 15.29 10.05
C GLY A 53 -5.54 15.13 11.13
N GLU A 54 -5.89 15.46 12.38
CA GLU A 54 -5.08 15.15 13.57
C GLU A 54 -4.65 13.67 13.62
N ILE A 55 -5.47 12.79 13.02
CA ILE A 55 -5.20 11.36 12.90
C ILE A 55 -3.94 11.09 12.08
N GLN A 56 -3.61 11.85 11.03
CA GLN A 56 -2.39 11.56 10.26
C GLN A 56 -1.11 11.91 11.02
N ALA A 57 -1.19 12.79 12.02
CA ALA A 57 -0.06 13.05 12.92
C ALA A 57 0.19 11.90 13.90
N ILE A 58 -0.87 11.18 14.29
CA ILE A 58 -0.80 10.03 15.22
C ILE A 58 -0.56 8.72 14.45
N HIS A 59 -1.18 8.60 13.28
CA HIS A 59 -1.19 7.44 12.39
C HIS A 59 -0.87 7.90 10.95
N PRO A 60 0.41 7.96 10.57
CA PRO A 60 0.82 8.31 9.22
C PRO A 60 0.33 7.31 8.18
N LEU A 61 0.24 7.73 6.91
CA LEU A 61 -0.09 6.82 5.81
C LEU A 61 0.83 5.59 5.83
N PRO A 62 0.28 4.36 5.74
CA PRO A 62 0.97 3.17 6.25
C PRO A 62 1.95 2.54 5.23
N TYR A 63 2.72 3.37 4.52
CA TYR A 63 3.81 2.91 3.64
C TYR A 63 4.88 2.15 4.44
N ALA A 64 5.27 2.70 5.61
CA ALA A 64 6.22 2.05 6.50
C ALA A 64 5.70 0.70 7.02
N ALA A 65 4.38 0.59 7.28
CA ALA A 65 3.78 -0.68 7.68
C ALA A 65 3.80 -1.71 6.54
N ALA A 66 3.52 -1.28 5.30
CA ALA A 66 3.63 -2.15 4.12
C ALA A 66 5.06 -2.68 3.95
N ALA A 67 6.06 -1.79 4.01
CA ALA A 67 7.47 -2.17 3.96
C ALA A 67 7.84 -3.13 5.10
N TRP A 68 7.43 -2.81 6.34
CA TRP A 68 7.71 -3.65 7.51
C TRP A 68 7.16 -5.07 7.37
N ILE A 69 5.87 -5.21 7.00
CA ILE A 69 5.24 -6.54 6.81
C ILE A 69 5.97 -7.34 5.75
N MET A 70 6.35 -6.70 4.65
CA MET A 70 7.10 -7.35 3.58
C MET A 70 8.48 -7.82 4.08
N SER A 71 9.27 -6.94 4.71
CA SER A 71 10.64 -7.26 5.11
C SER A 71 10.75 -8.19 6.33
N HIS A 72 9.75 -8.23 7.21
CA HIS A 72 9.86 -8.92 8.50
C HIS A 72 9.02 -10.19 8.61
N ARG A 73 8.26 -10.57 7.56
CA ARG A 73 7.55 -11.85 7.61
C ARG A 73 8.54 -12.99 7.81
N ARG A 74 8.09 -14.07 8.41
CA ARG A 74 8.89 -15.30 8.44
C ARG A 74 8.83 -15.98 7.07
N GLU A 75 9.89 -16.69 6.71
CA GLU A 75 10.05 -17.27 5.38
C GLU A 75 8.93 -18.27 5.04
N GLU A 76 8.45 -19.03 6.03
CA GLU A 76 7.35 -19.98 5.90
C GLU A 76 5.98 -19.33 5.69
N GLN A 77 5.85 -18.02 5.92
CA GLN A 77 4.59 -17.32 5.81
C GLN A 77 4.34 -16.87 4.37
N PHE A 78 3.17 -17.23 3.85
CA PHE A 78 2.76 -16.88 2.51
C PHE A 78 2.54 -15.36 2.36
N ILE A 79 3.15 -14.76 1.33
CA ILE A 79 2.89 -13.37 0.91
C ILE A 79 2.61 -13.23 -0.61
N GLY A 80 2.73 -14.32 -1.37
CA GLY A 80 2.64 -14.29 -2.84
C GLY A 80 3.81 -13.57 -3.49
N ASN A 81 3.57 -12.93 -4.64
CA ASN A 81 4.52 -12.04 -5.33
C ASN A 81 4.03 -10.58 -5.16
N PRO A 82 4.60 -9.80 -4.22
CA PRO A 82 4.16 -8.44 -3.97
C PRO A 82 4.33 -7.49 -5.15
N ARG A 83 5.38 -7.65 -5.97
CA ARG A 83 5.59 -6.84 -7.18
C ARG A 83 4.40 -6.98 -8.14
N ARG A 84 4.02 -8.21 -8.50
CA ARG A 84 2.86 -8.48 -9.36
C ARG A 84 1.56 -8.02 -8.73
N HIS A 85 1.38 -8.27 -7.43
CA HIS A 85 0.19 -7.83 -6.71
C HIS A 85 -0.04 -6.32 -6.86
N TYR A 86 1.00 -5.51 -6.62
CA TYR A 86 0.87 -4.05 -6.72
C TYR A 86 0.76 -3.55 -8.17
N GLN A 87 1.42 -4.21 -9.13
CA GLN A 87 1.25 -3.94 -10.56
C GLN A 87 -0.22 -4.10 -10.99
N HIS A 88 -0.86 -5.21 -10.60
CA HIS A 88 -2.28 -5.44 -10.87
C HIS A 88 -3.17 -4.45 -10.10
N LEU A 89 -2.85 -4.16 -8.84
CA LEU A 89 -3.62 -3.21 -8.04
C LEU A 89 -3.62 -1.83 -8.70
N ALA A 90 -2.47 -1.34 -9.14
CA ALA A 90 -2.32 -0.02 -9.77
C ALA A 90 -3.08 0.07 -11.10
N SER A 91 -3.00 -0.97 -11.94
CA SER A 91 -3.61 -1.01 -13.27
C SER A 91 -5.12 -1.29 -13.28
N ARG A 92 -5.67 -1.82 -12.17
CA ARG A 92 -7.10 -2.17 -12.04
C ARG A 92 -7.87 -1.27 -11.08
N MET A 93 -7.30 -0.14 -10.69
CA MET A 93 -7.94 0.76 -9.74
C MET A 93 -9.25 1.35 -10.29
N VAL A 94 -10.21 1.53 -9.39
CA VAL A 94 -11.52 2.13 -9.67
C VAL A 94 -11.81 3.28 -8.70
N GLU A 95 -12.83 4.08 -8.99
CA GLU A 95 -13.29 5.17 -8.11
C GLU A 95 -13.67 4.69 -6.70
N PRO A 96 -13.71 5.59 -5.69
CA PRO A 96 -13.34 7.01 -5.74
C PRO A 96 -11.81 7.22 -5.72
N ARG A 97 -11.37 8.42 -6.15
CA ARG A 97 -9.97 8.87 -6.19
C ARG A 97 -9.06 7.85 -6.89
N LYS A 98 -9.54 7.34 -8.04
CA LYS A 98 -8.84 6.31 -8.80
C LYS A 98 -7.37 6.66 -9.03
N GLU A 99 -7.09 7.88 -9.50
CA GLU A 99 -5.74 8.31 -9.86
C GLU A 99 -4.81 8.28 -8.63
N LEU A 100 -5.17 8.96 -7.53
CA LEU A 100 -4.38 8.94 -6.30
C LEU A 100 -4.12 7.51 -5.84
N ARG A 101 -5.16 6.66 -5.79
CA ARG A 101 -5.02 5.29 -5.33
C ARG A 101 -4.13 4.45 -6.24
N THR A 102 -4.15 4.68 -7.55
CA THR A 102 -3.19 4.08 -8.50
C THR A 102 -1.76 4.46 -8.12
N TRP A 103 -1.49 5.73 -7.84
CA TRP A 103 -0.15 6.18 -7.47
C TRP A 103 0.31 5.69 -6.09
N ARG A 104 -0.60 5.58 -5.11
CA ARG A 104 -0.30 4.90 -3.83
C ARG A 104 0.03 3.41 -4.03
N ALA A 105 -0.63 2.75 -4.98
CA ALA A 105 -0.32 1.36 -5.33
C ALA A 105 1.05 1.25 -6.03
N TRP A 106 1.39 2.18 -6.93
CA TRP A 106 2.73 2.25 -7.53
C TRP A 106 3.83 2.56 -6.51
N ALA A 107 3.55 3.39 -5.51
CA ALA A 107 4.46 3.64 -4.40
C ALA A 107 4.77 2.36 -3.61
N CYS A 108 3.76 1.51 -3.40
CA CYS A 108 3.96 0.20 -2.76
C CYS A 108 4.60 -0.84 -3.70
N TRP A 109 4.33 -0.78 -5.00
CA TRP A 109 5.05 -1.56 -6.01
C TRP A 109 6.55 -1.25 -5.95
N HIS A 110 6.93 0.01 -5.83
CA HIS A 110 8.33 0.39 -5.70
C HIS A 110 8.98 -0.21 -4.45
N LEU A 111 8.30 -0.14 -3.29
CA LEU A 111 8.74 -0.82 -2.07
C LEU A 111 8.91 -2.34 -2.28
N ALA A 112 7.96 -2.98 -2.97
CA ALA A 112 8.04 -4.40 -3.29
C ALA A 112 9.22 -4.74 -4.21
N CYS A 113 9.54 -3.90 -5.20
CA CYS A 113 10.71 -4.09 -6.07
C CYS A 113 12.03 -3.99 -5.29
N LEU A 114 12.11 -3.10 -4.30
CA LEU A 114 13.29 -2.97 -3.43
C LEU A 114 13.46 -4.16 -2.50
N ILE A 115 12.37 -4.63 -1.89
CA ILE A 115 12.40 -5.71 -0.89
C ILE A 115 12.52 -7.09 -1.55
N TYR A 116 11.97 -7.25 -2.76
CA TYR A 116 11.97 -8.49 -3.53
C TYR A 116 12.52 -8.27 -4.95
N PRO A 117 13.84 -8.00 -5.09
CA PRO A 117 14.43 -7.75 -6.41
C PRO A 117 14.27 -8.93 -7.38
N ASP A 118 14.21 -10.15 -6.83
CA ASP A 118 14.07 -11.39 -7.62
C ASP A 118 12.60 -11.73 -7.98
N CYS A 119 11.63 -11.01 -7.42
CA CYS A 119 10.22 -11.23 -7.78
C CYS A 119 9.96 -10.68 -9.19
N PRO A 120 9.48 -11.50 -10.14
CA PRO A 120 9.22 -11.04 -11.50
C PRO A 120 8.02 -10.10 -11.54
N ALA A 121 7.99 -9.22 -12.54
CA ALA A 121 6.77 -8.49 -12.95
C ALA A 121 5.76 -9.45 -13.60
N ASP A 122 4.57 -8.93 -13.90
CA ASP A 122 3.68 -9.58 -14.87
C ASP A 122 4.05 -9.08 -16.28
N GLU A 123 5.01 -9.76 -16.90
CA GLU A 123 5.51 -9.45 -18.24
C GLU A 123 4.42 -9.58 -19.31
N LYS A 124 3.48 -10.49 -19.12
CA LYS A 124 2.34 -10.67 -20.02
C LYS A 124 1.46 -9.43 -20.01
N GLN A 125 1.14 -8.92 -18.81
CA GLN A 125 0.39 -7.67 -18.68
C GLN A 125 1.15 -6.49 -19.32
N ILE A 126 2.46 -6.40 -19.11
CA ILE A 126 3.29 -5.34 -19.72
C ILE A 126 3.19 -5.41 -21.25
N ALA A 127 3.38 -6.59 -21.83
CA ALA A 127 3.40 -6.78 -23.28
C ALA A 127 2.01 -6.62 -23.94
N GLU A 128 0.96 -7.22 -23.34
CA GLU A 128 -0.37 -7.27 -23.96
C GLU A 128 -1.19 -5.99 -23.70
N GLU A 129 -1.00 -5.33 -22.56
CA GLU A 129 -1.77 -4.14 -22.18
C GLU A 129 -0.99 -2.83 -22.35
N GLY A 130 0.28 -2.90 -22.77
CA GLY A 130 1.16 -1.73 -22.90
C GLY A 130 1.41 -1.03 -21.57
N LEU A 131 1.44 -1.78 -20.46
CA LEU A 131 1.63 -1.20 -19.14
C LEU A 131 3.07 -0.69 -18.99
N VAL A 132 3.21 0.59 -18.68
CA VAL A 132 4.50 1.22 -18.38
C VAL A 132 4.69 1.28 -16.87
N GLU A 133 5.73 0.61 -16.36
CA GLU A 133 6.14 0.73 -14.96
C GLU A 133 6.70 2.15 -14.72
N PRO A 134 6.20 2.89 -13.71
CA PRO A 134 6.62 4.27 -13.48
C PRO A 134 7.99 4.35 -12.80
N THR A 135 8.66 5.47 -13.00
CA THR A 135 9.89 5.83 -12.28
C THR A 135 9.61 6.32 -10.87
N VAL A 136 10.63 6.29 -10.01
CA VAL A 136 10.58 6.84 -8.63
C VAL A 136 10.22 8.33 -8.65
N LEU A 137 10.73 9.08 -9.64
CA LEU A 137 10.44 10.51 -9.79
C LEU A 137 8.97 10.76 -10.15
N GLU A 138 8.39 9.96 -11.04
CA GLU A 138 6.98 10.06 -11.41
C GLU A 138 6.06 9.72 -10.24
N ILE A 139 6.37 8.65 -9.50
CA ILE A 139 5.63 8.30 -8.28
C ILE A 139 5.65 9.45 -7.28
N GLY A 140 6.84 9.97 -6.95
CA GLY A 140 6.99 11.06 -5.99
C GLY A 140 6.23 12.32 -6.41
N ALA A 141 6.36 12.73 -7.67
CA ALA A 141 5.66 13.89 -8.21
C ALA A 141 4.13 13.74 -8.15
N LYS A 142 3.61 12.53 -8.39
CA LYS A 142 2.17 12.27 -8.33
C LYS A 142 1.64 12.18 -6.91
N LEU A 143 2.43 11.69 -5.96
CA LEU A 143 2.09 11.77 -4.53
C LEU A 143 2.07 13.22 -4.03
N ASP A 144 3.01 14.07 -4.47
CA ASP A 144 2.99 15.51 -4.16
C ASP A 144 1.76 16.21 -4.73
N ALA A 145 1.38 15.87 -5.97
CA ALA A 145 0.30 16.56 -6.68
C ALA A 145 -1.11 16.12 -6.25
N LEU A 146 -1.29 14.86 -5.86
CA LEU A 146 -2.62 14.26 -5.62
C LEU A 146 -2.84 13.83 -4.17
N GLY A 147 -1.75 13.62 -3.42
CA GLY A 147 -1.77 13.05 -2.08
C GLY A 147 -1.98 14.08 -0.99
N ALA A 148 -1.91 13.62 0.26
CA ALA A 148 -1.90 14.51 1.42
C ALA A 148 -0.60 15.32 1.47
N LYS A 149 -0.63 16.49 2.11
CA LYS A 149 0.57 17.30 2.31
C LYS A 149 1.67 16.49 3.00
N GLY A 150 2.84 16.41 2.38
CA GLY A 150 3.99 15.65 2.89
C GLY A 150 3.91 14.14 2.66
N GLU A 151 2.91 13.63 1.92
CA GLU A 151 2.75 12.20 1.64
C GLU A 151 3.97 11.60 0.94
N ARG A 152 4.56 12.32 -0.01
CA ARG A 152 5.81 11.90 -0.65
C ARG A 152 6.92 11.62 0.36
N SER A 153 7.12 12.53 1.32
CA SER A 153 8.15 12.37 2.35
C SER A 153 7.87 11.16 3.26
N ILE A 154 6.61 10.85 3.55
CA ILE A 154 6.23 9.64 4.28
C ILE A 154 6.60 8.37 3.49
N TRP A 155 6.35 8.38 2.18
CA TRP A 155 6.74 7.28 1.30
C TRP A 155 8.26 7.14 1.16
N GLU A 156 8.99 8.25 0.96
CA GLU A 156 10.47 8.25 0.87
C GLU A 156 11.11 7.71 2.17
N GLN A 157 10.59 8.07 3.34
CA GLN A 157 11.03 7.47 4.61
C GLN A 157 10.81 5.95 4.65
N ALA A 158 9.68 5.46 4.11
CA ALA A 158 9.44 4.02 4.01
C ALA A 158 10.40 3.33 3.03
N VAL A 159 10.80 4.01 1.95
CA VAL A 159 11.83 3.54 1.01
C VAL A 159 13.18 3.41 1.71
N GLU A 160 13.59 4.41 2.49
CA GLU A 160 14.83 4.35 3.27
C GLU A 160 14.85 3.19 4.27
N MET A 161 13.70 2.86 4.87
CA MET A 161 13.55 1.71 5.78
C MET A 161 13.59 0.36 5.04
N ALA A 162 13.18 0.33 3.77
CA ALA A 162 13.10 -0.89 2.98
C ALA A 162 14.44 -1.35 2.41
N ILE A 163 15.43 -0.46 2.32
CA ILE A 163 16.78 -0.77 1.85
C ILE A 163 17.55 -1.47 2.97
N PRO A 164 18.04 -2.72 2.77
CA PRO A 164 18.90 -3.38 3.73
C PRO A 164 20.17 -2.55 3.96
N ARG A 165 20.53 -2.32 5.24
CA ARG A 165 21.81 -1.70 5.62
C ARG A 165 22.91 -2.73 5.74
#